data_AF-A6DQP4-F1
#
_entry.id   AF-A6DQP4-F1
#
_cell.length_a   1.000
_cell.length_b   1.000
_cell.length_c   1.000
_cell.angle_alpha   90.00
_cell.angle_beta   90.00
_cell.angle_gamma   90.00
#
_symmetry.space_group_name_H-M   'P 1'
#
loop_
_entity.id
_entity.type
_entity.pdbx_description
1 polymer ?
#
loop_
_entity_poly.entity_id
_entity_poly.type
_entity_poly.pdbx_seq_one_letter_code
_entity_poly.pdbx_strand_id
1 'polypeptide(L)'
;MKGFKEFLRVQGVSEKQLSHYVAWVMNYADFCDDRHRDYWGEDSIQAYMKASGRLNAEWKVSQAEDAVRQYIFWRKGQKESLYVSLLKELEKEMGAAANSFKTLEAYMFWAEKFLLWSGKERGWDFDDFRTFIKVIVADQGVSIASQNQAISALRCFFEKVLKVDLASKPQTLRAKKLKVLPSIMSRELIRELFQYLEGVDLLLVKLMYGCGLRCGEVYKLRLGDVDLRKAMVRVMSDKGEMKREVFLPKGLCLELKRHLIFVKELYLSDQGLGLSGGWEEYYLFPSLSLSRV
;
A
#
# COMPACT_ATOMS: atom_id res chain seq x y z
N MET A 1 17.36 -28.82 -0.68
CA MET A 1 16.72 -30.01 -1.27
C MET A 1 15.70 -30.74 -0.40
N LYS A 2 15.79 -30.74 0.95
CA LYS A 2 14.77 -31.40 1.81
C LYS A 2 13.34 -30.86 1.57
N GLY A 3 13.16 -29.54 1.50
CA GLY A 3 11.85 -28.93 1.23
C GLY A 3 11.29 -29.25 -0.18
N PHE A 4 12.16 -29.37 -1.19
CA PHE A 4 11.74 -29.75 -2.54
C PHE A 4 11.27 -31.21 -2.62
N LYS A 5 11.94 -32.12 -1.91
CA LYS A 5 11.50 -33.52 -1.79
C LYS A 5 10.10 -33.61 -1.17
N GLU A 6 9.84 -32.80 -0.16
CA GLU A 6 8.51 -32.77 0.49
C GLU A 6 7.44 -32.21 -0.45
N PHE A 7 7.74 -31.16 -1.21
CA PHE A 7 6.85 -30.66 -2.25
C PHE A 7 6.50 -31.72 -3.31
N LEU A 8 7.50 -32.46 -3.81
CA LEU A 8 7.27 -33.53 -4.78
C LEU A 8 6.45 -34.70 -4.19
N ARG A 9 6.60 -35.01 -2.89
CA ARG A 9 5.76 -36.01 -2.20
C ARG A 9 4.29 -35.60 -2.18
N VAL A 10 4.01 -34.33 -1.90
CA VAL A 10 2.64 -33.78 -1.92
C VAL A 10 2.03 -33.83 -3.34
N GLN A 11 2.85 -33.69 -4.38
CA GLN A 11 2.44 -33.86 -5.78
C GLN A 11 2.27 -35.33 -6.22
N GLY A 12 2.47 -36.30 -5.32
CA GLY A 12 2.26 -37.72 -5.59
C GLY A 12 3.45 -38.45 -6.23
N VAL A 13 4.65 -37.84 -6.26
CA VAL A 13 5.85 -38.48 -6.83
C VAL A 13 6.36 -39.60 -5.91
N SER A 14 6.61 -40.78 -6.49
CA SER A 14 7.07 -41.94 -5.72
C SER A 14 8.47 -41.76 -5.12
N GLU A 15 8.75 -42.42 -3.99
CA GLU A 15 10.02 -42.25 -3.27
C GLU A 15 11.26 -42.65 -4.09
N LYS A 16 11.10 -43.63 -4.99
CA LYS A 16 12.13 -44.03 -5.96
C LYS A 16 12.39 -42.98 -7.04
N GLN A 17 11.42 -42.12 -7.36
CA GLN A 17 11.57 -41.05 -8.35
C GLN A 17 12.12 -39.76 -7.73
N LEU A 18 11.90 -39.53 -6.43
CA LEU A 18 12.41 -38.33 -5.74
C LEU A 18 13.93 -38.16 -5.83
N SER A 19 14.69 -39.26 -5.74
CA SER A 19 16.15 -39.22 -5.89
C SER A 19 16.57 -38.78 -7.29
N HIS A 20 15.88 -39.28 -8.33
CA HIS A 20 16.13 -38.91 -9.72
C HIS A 20 15.79 -37.45 -9.99
N TYR A 21 14.65 -36.95 -9.51
CA TYR A 21 14.27 -35.55 -9.65
C TYR A 21 15.30 -34.61 -8.98
N VAL A 22 15.76 -34.96 -7.79
CA VAL A 22 16.79 -34.17 -7.09
C VAL A 22 18.12 -34.20 -7.85
N ALA A 23 18.52 -35.35 -8.39
CA ALA A 23 19.73 -35.45 -9.20
C ALA A 23 19.64 -34.60 -10.47
N TRP A 24 18.49 -34.60 -11.16
CA TRP A 24 18.30 -33.77 -12.36
C TRP A 24 18.42 -32.28 -12.07
N VAL A 25 17.85 -31.83 -10.95
CA VAL A 25 17.95 -30.42 -10.53
C VAL A 25 19.37 -30.04 -10.13
N MET A 26 20.10 -30.92 -9.43
CA MET A 26 21.51 -30.68 -9.09
C MET A 26 22.38 -30.61 -10.35
N ASN A 27 22.22 -31.55 -11.29
CA ASN A 27 22.94 -31.54 -12.56
C ASN A 27 22.61 -30.30 -13.41
N TYR A 28 21.36 -29.82 -13.36
CA TYR A 28 20.99 -28.56 -14.00
C TYR A 28 21.67 -27.36 -13.34
N ALA A 29 21.75 -27.34 -12.01
CA ALA A 29 22.44 -26.29 -11.28
C ALA A 29 23.93 -26.24 -11.64
N ASP A 30 24.61 -27.40 -11.60
CA ASP A 30 26.01 -27.53 -12.01
C ASP A 30 26.21 -27.09 -13.47
N PHE A 31 25.28 -27.48 -14.37
CA PHE A 31 25.31 -27.04 -15.77
C PHE A 31 25.23 -25.53 -15.93
N CYS A 32 24.40 -24.86 -15.11
CA CYS A 32 24.25 -23.42 -15.12
C CYS A 32 25.49 -22.72 -14.54
N ASP A 33 26.04 -23.24 -13.44
CA ASP A 33 27.25 -22.71 -12.81
C ASP A 33 28.46 -22.78 -13.74
N ASP A 34 28.70 -23.96 -14.34
CA ASP A 34 29.81 -24.19 -15.29
C ASP A 34 29.77 -23.27 -16.51
N ARG A 35 28.57 -22.76 -16.85
CA ARG A 35 28.33 -21.95 -18.05
C ARG A 35 27.92 -20.52 -17.74
N HIS A 36 27.95 -20.12 -16.47
CA HIS A 36 27.49 -18.83 -15.96
C HIS A 36 26.11 -18.42 -16.53
N ARG A 37 25.17 -19.36 -16.55
CA ARG A 37 23.80 -19.15 -17.05
C ARG A 37 22.84 -18.79 -15.94
N ASP A 38 21.79 -18.05 -16.30
CA ASP A 38 20.68 -17.81 -15.39
C ASP A 38 19.90 -19.10 -15.13
N TYR A 39 19.61 -19.38 -13.86
CA TYR A 39 18.91 -20.60 -13.44
C TYR A 39 17.43 -20.61 -13.81
N TRP A 40 16.85 -19.43 -14.01
CA TRP A 40 15.40 -19.23 -14.10
C TRP A 40 14.89 -18.98 -15.52
N GLY A 41 15.79 -18.66 -16.44
CA GLY A 41 15.49 -18.39 -17.84
C GLY A 41 15.14 -19.64 -18.64
N GLU A 42 14.13 -19.51 -19.51
CA GLU A 42 13.71 -20.58 -20.43
C GLU A 42 14.85 -21.01 -21.36
N ASP A 43 15.71 -20.07 -21.79
CA ASP A 43 16.88 -20.35 -22.62
C ASP A 43 17.87 -21.32 -21.95
N SER A 44 18.02 -21.25 -20.63
CA SER A 44 18.90 -22.15 -19.87
C SER A 44 18.32 -23.54 -19.76
N ILE A 45 17.00 -23.65 -19.55
CA ILE A 45 16.27 -24.93 -19.54
C ILE A 45 16.43 -25.60 -20.91
N GLN A 46 16.15 -24.88 -22.00
CA GLN A 46 16.27 -25.40 -23.37
C GLN A 46 17.71 -25.81 -23.71
N ALA A 47 18.71 -25.01 -23.30
CA ALA A 47 20.12 -25.36 -23.49
C ALA A 47 20.51 -26.64 -22.73
N TYR A 48 20.01 -26.81 -21.51
CA TYR A 48 20.23 -28.02 -20.73
C TYR A 48 19.55 -29.25 -21.36
N MET A 49 18.30 -29.13 -21.83
CA MET A 49 17.61 -30.23 -22.52
C MET A 49 18.34 -30.65 -23.80
N LYS A 50 18.83 -29.68 -24.57
CA LYS A 50 19.62 -29.96 -25.79
C LYS A 50 20.95 -30.64 -25.47
N ALA A 51 21.59 -30.30 -24.34
CA ALA A 51 22.83 -30.94 -23.90
C ALA A 51 22.57 -32.37 -23.35
N SER A 52 21.52 -32.53 -22.54
CA SER A 52 21.14 -33.80 -21.93
C SER A 52 20.61 -34.82 -22.97
N GLY A 53 19.87 -34.35 -23.98
CA GLY A 53 19.34 -35.19 -25.05
C GLY A 53 20.38 -35.79 -26.00
N ARG A 54 21.64 -35.31 -25.96
CA ARG A 54 22.74 -35.95 -26.71
C ARG A 54 23.20 -37.27 -26.09
N LEU A 55 22.96 -37.47 -24.80
CA LEU A 55 23.51 -38.56 -24.00
C LEU A 55 22.43 -39.45 -23.38
N ASN A 56 21.16 -39.06 -23.47
CA ASN A 56 20.05 -39.70 -22.78
C ASN A 56 18.86 -40.01 -23.70
N ALA A 57 18.12 -41.07 -23.37
CA ALA A 57 16.85 -41.40 -24.03
C ALA A 57 15.78 -40.31 -23.77
N GLU A 58 14.86 -40.12 -24.71
CA GLU A 58 13.85 -39.05 -24.69
C GLU A 58 13.05 -38.96 -23.39
N TRP A 59 12.65 -40.10 -22.82
CA TRP A 59 11.89 -40.13 -21.55
C TRP A 59 12.70 -39.59 -20.36
N LYS A 60 14.03 -39.75 -20.36
CA LYS A 60 14.91 -39.18 -19.31
C LYS A 60 15.07 -37.68 -19.48
N VAL A 61 15.12 -37.19 -20.71
CA VAL A 61 15.15 -35.76 -21.02
C VAL A 61 13.84 -35.10 -20.56
N SER A 62 12.70 -35.73 -20.84
CA SER A 62 11.39 -35.25 -20.39
C SER A 62 11.27 -35.26 -18.85
N GLN A 63 11.77 -36.30 -18.18
CA GLN A 63 11.81 -36.33 -16.71
C GLN A 63 12.73 -35.24 -16.13
N ALA A 64 13.86 -34.97 -16.77
CA ALA A 64 14.77 -33.90 -16.36
C ALA A 64 14.12 -32.52 -16.54
N GLU A 65 13.37 -32.32 -17.63
CA GLU A 65 12.61 -31.09 -17.86
C GLU A 65 11.54 -30.87 -16.81
N ASP A 66 10.70 -31.88 -16.55
CA ASP A 66 9.68 -31.78 -15.51
C ASP A 66 10.32 -31.52 -14.14
N ALA A 67 11.41 -32.22 -13.79
CA ALA A 67 12.11 -32.00 -12.53
C ALA A 67 12.62 -30.55 -12.37
N VAL A 68 13.22 -29.97 -13.40
CA VAL A 68 13.72 -28.59 -13.39
C VAL A 68 12.55 -27.59 -13.31
N ARG A 69 11.49 -27.78 -14.11
CA ARG A 69 10.31 -26.91 -14.08
C ARG A 69 9.59 -26.94 -12.74
N GLN A 70 9.40 -28.13 -12.15
CA GLN A 70 8.81 -28.31 -10.82
C GLN A 70 9.66 -27.64 -9.74
N TYR A 71 10.99 -27.71 -9.84
CA TYR A 71 11.88 -27.03 -8.91
C TYR A 71 11.78 -25.51 -9.03
N ILE A 72 11.77 -24.98 -10.25
CA ILE A 72 11.61 -23.54 -10.51
C ILE A 72 10.26 -23.06 -9.97
N PHE A 73 9.18 -23.79 -10.22
CA PHE A 73 7.86 -23.50 -9.69
C PHE A 73 7.85 -23.49 -8.16
N TRP A 74 8.37 -24.54 -7.53
CA TRP A 74 8.48 -24.64 -6.08
C TRP A 74 9.29 -23.49 -5.48
N ARG A 75 10.43 -23.13 -6.09
CA ARG A 75 11.26 -22.00 -5.63
C ARG A 75 10.57 -20.66 -5.81
N LYS A 76 9.88 -20.42 -6.93
CA LYS A 76 9.08 -19.19 -7.13
C LYS A 76 8.00 -19.04 -6.06
N GLY A 77 7.28 -20.12 -5.75
CA GLY A 77 6.28 -20.12 -4.68
C GLY A 77 6.87 -19.84 -3.29
N GLN A 78 8.07 -20.35 -2.99
CA GLN A 78 8.78 -20.03 -1.74
C GLN A 78 9.19 -18.55 -1.66
N LYS A 79 9.62 -17.96 -2.78
CA LYS A 79 9.99 -16.55 -2.87
C LYS A 79 8.79 -15.62 -2.69
N GLU A 80 7.67 -15.92 -3.34
CA GLU A 80 6.42 -15.20 -3.13
C GLU A 80 5.94 -15.32 -1.68
N SER A 81 6.04 -16.51 -1.09
CA SER A 81 5.70 -16.73 0.32
C SER A 81 6.56 -15.89 1.27
N LEU A 82 7.87 -15.75 0.98
CA LEU A 82 8.77 -14.89 1.74
C LEU A 82 8.37 -13.41 1.64
N TYR A 83 8.12 -12.91 0.43
CA TYR A 83 7.74 -11.50 0.24
C TYR A 83 6.43 -11.18 0.96
N VAL A 84 5.45 -12.07 0.88
CA VAL A 84 4.21 -11.96 1.64
C VAL A 84 4.46 -11.93 3.14
N SER A 85 5.40 -12.74 3.66
CA SER A 85 5.73 -12.72 5.10
C SER A 85 6.38 -11.39 5.54
N LEU A 86 7.30 -10.84 4.75
CA LEU A 86 7.97 -9.58 5.05
C LEU A 86 7.00 -8.40 5.00
N LEU A 87 6.07 -8.42 4.04
CA LEU A 87 5.01 -7.43 3.92
C LEU A 87 4.03 -7.51 5.11
N LYS A 88 3.66 -8.71 5.57
CA LYS A 88 2.86 -8.88 6.79
C LYS A 88 3.58 -8.40 8.04
N GLU A 89 4.90 -8.57 8.11
CA GLU A 89 5.69 -8.03 9.22
C GLU A 89 5.72 -6.50 9.20
N LEU A 90 5.86 -5.88 8.02
CA LEU A 90 5.73 -4.43 7.85
C LEU A 90 4.35 -3.93 8.31
N GLU A 91 3.28 -4.62 7.92
CA GLU A 91 1.92 -4.31 8.33
C GLU A 91 1.77 -4.35 9.85
N LYS A 92 2.30 -5.39 10.51
CA LYS A 92 2.28 -5.52 11.97
C LYS A 92 3.05 -4.38 12.66
N GLU A 93 4.26 -4.07 12.20
CA GLU A 93 5.10 -2.99 12.73
C GLU A 93 4.49 -1.59 12.54
N MET A 94 3.74 -1.40 11.45
CA MET A 94 3.06 -0.14 11.14
C MET A 94 1.70 0.00 11.83
N GLY A 95 0.96 -1.10 11.97
CA GLY A 95 -0.31 -1.17 12.70
C GLY A 95 -0.13 -0.89 14.19
N ALA A 96 0.93 -1.42 14.80
CA ALA A 96 1.31 -1.11 16.17
C ALA A 96 1.64 0.38 16.40
N ALA A 97 2.08 1.09 15.34
CA ALA A 97 2.45 2.50 15.40
C ALA A 97 1.29 3.48 15.13
N ALA A 98 0.04 3.01 15.05
CA ALA A 98 -1.17 3.83 14.87
C ALA A 98 -1.11 4.79 13.65
N ASN A 99 -0.76 4.24 12.48
CA ASN A 99 -0.72 4.98 11.21
C ASN A 99 -2.06 4.94 10.46
N SER A 100 -2.32 5.94 9.62
CA SER A 100 -3.49 5.94 8.71
C SER A 100 -3.41 4.77 7.72
N PHE A 101 -4.56 4.19 7.37
CA PHE A 101 -4.69 3.14 6.35
C PHE A 101 -3.98 3.50 5.03
N LYS A 102 -4.14 4.75 4.58
CA LYS A 102 -3.46 5.25 3.37
C LYS A 102 -1.94 5.27 3.48
N THR A 103 -1.42 5.53 4.68
CA THR A 103 0.02 5.48 4.92
C THR A 103 0.51 4.03 4.84
N LEU A 104 -0.26 3.09 5.41
CA LEU A 104 0.06 1.67 5.33
C LEU A 104 0.07 1.19 3.87
N GLU A 105 -0.97 1.47 3.08
CA GLU A 105 -1.04 1.10 1.66
C GLU A 105 0.15 1.64 0.87
N ALA A 106 0.48 2.92 1.04
CA ALA A 106 1.62 3.52 0.37
C ALA A 106 2.93 2.84 0.76
N TYR A 107 3.10 2.49 2.04
CA TYR A 107 4.34 1.85 2.51
C TYR A 107 4.48 0.43 1.97
N MET A 108 3.38 -0.33 2.01
CA MET A 108 3.31 -1.68 1.45
C MET A 108 3.61 -1.68 -0.04
N PHE A 109 3.01 -0.75 -0.80
CA PHE A 109 3.28 -0.58 -2.22
C PHE A 109 4.77 -0.35 -2.53
N TRP A 110 5.43 0.56 -1.79
CA TRP A 110 6.85 0.83 -2.02
C TRP A 110 7.76 -0.33 -1.60
N ALA A 111 7.41 -1.04 -0.52
CA ALA A 111 8.15 -2.22 -0.07
C ALA A 111 8.02 -3.38 -1.07
N GLU A 112 6.82 -3.64 -1.59
CA GLU A 112 6.57 -4.64 -2.62
C GLU A 112 7.35 -4.31 -3.90
N LYS A 113 7.29 -3.06 -4.36
CA LYS A 113 8.03 -2.58 -5.53
C LYS A 113 9.54 -2.77 -5.36
N PHE A 114 10.07 -2.56 -4.14
CA PHE A 114 11.48 -2.82 -3.83
C PHE A 114 11.83 -4.31 -3.87
N LEU A 115 11.01 -5.18 -3.26
CA LEU A 115 11.26 -6.63 -3.24
C LEU A 115 11.29 -7.20 -4.66
N LEU A 116 10.33 -6.79 -5.50
CA LEU A 116 10.27 -7.17 -6.91
C LEU A 116 11.48 -6.66 -7.69
N TRP A 117 11.90 -5.41 -7.47
CA TRP A 117 13.09 -4.83 -8.11
C TRP A 117 14.39 -5.53 -7.69
N SER A 118 14.55 -5.80 -6.39
CA SER A 118 15.75 -6.40 -5.85
C SER A 118 15.90 -7.85 -6.31
N GLY A 119 14.80 -8.59 -6.35
CA GLY A 119 14.80 -10.01 -6.71
C GLY A 119 15.57 -10.92 -5.74
N LYS A 120 16.18 -10.37 -4.68
CA LYS A 120 16.91 -11.12 -3.64
C LYS A 120 15.93 -11.78 -2.65
N GLU A 121 16.45 -12.73 -1.88
CA GLU A 121 15.73 -13.41 -0.77
C GLU A 121 16.33 -13.07 0.60
N ARG A 122 17.58 -12.59 0.65
CA ARG A 122 18.31 -12.25 1.88
C ARG A 122 19.50 -11.36 1.59
N GLY A 123 20.07 -10.79 2.65
CA GLY A 123 21.33 -10.02 2.57
C GLY A 123 21.16 -8.64 1.93
N TRP A 124 19.97 -8.04 2.08
CA TRP A 124 19.77 -6.65 1.71
C TRP A 124 20.60 -5.73 2.61
N ASP A 125 21.24 -4.74 2.01
CA ASP A 125 22.10 -3.80 2.71
C ASP A 125 21.80 -2.34 2.33
N PHE A 126 22.63 -1.42 2.82
CA PHE A 126 22.48 0.00 2.53
C PHE A 126 22.66 0.33 1.04
N ASP A 127 23.46 -0.45 0.30
CA ASP A 127 23.68 -0.18 -1.12
C ASP A 127 22.46 -0.53 -1.96
N ASP A 128 21.76 -1.63 -1.61
CA ASP A 128 20.46 -1.96 -2.21
C ASP A 128 19.44 -0.84 -2.00
N PHE A 129 19.34 -0.32 -0.77
CA PHE A 129 18.49 0.82 -0.44
C PHE A 129 18.85 2.04 -1.31
N ARG A 130 20.13 2.42 -1.34
CA ARG A 130 20.59 3.60 -2.09
C ARG A 130 20.36 3.46 -3.59
N THR A 131 20.60 2.28 -4.13
CA THR A 131 20.46 1.99 -5.57
C THR A 131 18.99 2.05 -5.97
N PHE A 132 18.07 1.49 -5.18
CA PHE A 132 16.66 1.59 -5.49
C PHE A 132 16.12 3.04 -5.40
N ILE A 133 16.58 3.84 -4.43
CA ILE A 133 16.22 5.26 -4.39
C ILE A 133 16.67 6.00 -5.65
N LYS A 134 17.86 5.69 -6.20
CA LYS A 134 18.30 6.28 -7.47
C LYS A 134 17.38 5.90 -8.63
N VAL A 135 16.90 4.65 -8.68
CA VAL A 135 15.93 4.20 -9.68
C VAL A 135 14.64 5.01 -9.59
N ILE A 136 14.12 5.24 -8.38
CA ILE A 136 12.90 6.03 -8.16
C ILE A 136 13.10 7.51 -8.55
N VAL A 137 14.27 8.09 -8.25
CA VAL A 137 14.56 9.50 -8.56
C VAL A 137 14.81 9.70 -10.06
N ALA A 138 15.36 8.70 -10.76
CA ALA A 138 15.56 8.73 -12.21
C ALA A 138 14.25 8.59 -13.00
N ASP A 139 13.20 8.03 -12.39
CA ASP A 139 11.88 7.91 -12.99
C ASP A 139 11.18 9.28 -13.05
N GLN A 140 11.13 9.86 -14.26
CA GLN A 140 10.53 11.18 -14.51
C GLN A 140 9.03 11.22 -14.22
N GLY A 141 8.35 10.07 -14.07
CA GLY A 141 6.94 9.99 -13.71
C GLY A 141 6.66 10.21 -12.22
N VAL A 142 7.67 10.19 -11.35
CA VAL A 142 7.46 10.20 -9.88
C VAL A 142 7.66 11.60 -9.32
N SER A 143 6.59 12.18 -8.78
CA SER A 143 6.63 13.49 -8.12
C SER A 143 7.59 13.52 -6.92
N ILE A 144 8.16 14.69 -6.59
CA ILE A 144 9.03 14.85 -5.39
C ILE A 144 8.32 14.42 -4.09
N ALA A 145 6.99 14.58 -4.02
CA ALA A 145 6.22 14.13 -2.86
C ALA A 145 6.20 12.60 -2.78
N SER A 146 5.94 11.93 -3.91
CA SER A 146 5.97 10.48 -4.05
C SER A 146 7.36 9.90 -3.79
N GLN A 147 8.43 10.56 -4.26
CA GLN A 147 9.81 10.17 -3.96
C GLN A 147 10.08 10.21 -2.44
N ASN A 148 9.70 11.29 -1.76
CA ASN A 148 9.88 11.41 -0.31
C ASN A 148 9.02 10.41 0.48
N GLN A 149 7.83 10.06 -0.01
CA GLN A 149 7.01 9.00 0.54
C GLN A 149 7.70 7.64 0.38
N ALA A 150 8.24 7.34 -0.81
CA ALA A 150 8.99 6.12 -1.07
C ALA A 150 10.22 5.99 -0.16
N ILE A 151 11.01 7.06 -0.01
CA ILE A 151 12.18 7.09 0.88
C ILE A 151 11.77 6.81 2.33
N SER A 152 10.65 7.37 2.78
CA SER A 152 10.15 7.17 4.15
C SER A 152 9.63 5.74 4.36
N ALA A 153 8.93 5.19 3.37
CA ALA A 153 8.44 3.82 3.37
C ALA A 153 9.59 2.81 3.41
N LEU A 154 10.56 2.97 2.51
CA LEU A 154 11.70 2.07 2.40
C LEU A 154 12.61 2.15 3.62
N ARG A 155 12.83 3.35 4.17
CA ARG A 155 13.58 3.48 5.42
C ARG A 155 12.91 2.69 6.55
N CYS A 156 11.59 2.84 6.69
CA CYS A 156 10.82 2.09 7.68
C CYS A 156 10.96 0.57 7.48
N PHE A 157 10.84 0.10 6.23
CA PHE A 157 10.99 -1.31 5.89
C PHE A 157 12.39 -1.85 6.24
N PHE A 158 13.44 -1.13 5.87
CA PHE A 158 14.82 -1.54 6.15
C PHE A 158 15.15 -1.54 7.64
N GLU A 159 14.76 -0.50 8.38
CA GLU A 159 15.05 -0.37 9.81
C GLU A 159 14.19 -1.34 10.64
N LYS A 160 12.89 -1.45 10.35
CA LYS A 160 11.95 -2.20 11.19
C LYS A 160 11.80 -3.66 10.80
N VAL A 161 11.84 -4.01 9.52
CA VAL A 161 11.63 -5.40 9.05
C VAL A 161 12.98 -6.06 8.78
N LEU A 162 13.81 -5.45 7.95
CA LEU A 162 15.11 -6.03 7.57
C LEU A 162 16.18 -5.88 8.66
N LYS A 163 15.92 -5.09 9.71
CA LYS A 163 16.82 -4.78 10.83
C LYS A 163 18.20 -4.27 10.37
N VAL A 164 18.23 -3.54 9.26
CA VAL A 164 19.42 -2.87 8.73
C VAL A 164 19.53 -1.49 9.38
N ASP A 165 20.67 -1.21 10.02
CA ASP A 165 20.89 0.12 10.63
C ASP A 165 21.15 1.19 9.56
N LEU A 166 20.15 2.05 9.37
CA LEU A 166 20.20 3.24 8.52
C LEU A 166 20.38 4.54 9.32
N ALA A 167 20.39 4.48 10.66
CA ALA A 167 20.41 5.66 11.52
C ALA A 167 21.77 6.37 11.49
N SER A 168 22.85 5.62 11.28
CA SER A 168 24.21 6.14 11.13
C SER A 168 24.50 6.78 9.75
N LYS A 169 23.54 6.74 8.82
CA LYS A 169 23.73 7.20 7.43
C LYS A 169 22.97 8.51 7.15
N PRO A 170 23.53 9.42 6.34
CA PRO A 170 23.00 10.76 6.18
C PRO A 170 21.57 10.77 5.60
N GLN A 171 20.72 11.66 6.11
CA GLN A 171 19.35 11.93 5.61
C GLN A 171 19.32 12.58 4.21
N THR A 172 20.46 12.67 3.53
CA THR A 172 20.69 13.41 2.27
C THR A 172 19.94 12.87 1.07
N LEU A 173 19.22 11.76 1.20
CA LEU A 173 18.44 11.17 0.11
C LEU A 173 17.07 11.83 -0.09
N ARG A 174 16.60 12.68 0.83
CA ARG A 174 15.32 13.38 0.65
C ARG A 174 15.37 14.36 -0.51
N ALA A 175 14.43 14.22 -1.43
CA ALA A 175 14.26 15.13 -2.56
C ALA A 175 13.76 16.49 -2.05
N LYS A 176 14.48 17.57 -2.38
CA LYS A 176 14.10 18.93 -1.99
C LYS A 176 12.87 19.37 -2.77
N LYS A 177 11.74 19.54 -2.08
CA LYS A 177 10.56 20.17 -2.66
C LYS A 177 10.75 21.68 -2.72
N LEU A 178 10.62 22.28 -3.90
CA LEU A 178 10.54 23.73 -4.03
C LEU A 178 9.32 24.23 -3.26
N LYS A 179 9.51 25.20 -2.37
CA LYS A 179 8.41 25.84 -1.66
C LYS A 179 7.71 26.78 -2.64
N VAL A 180 6.62 26.31 -3.25
CA VAL A 180 5.72 27.15 -4.02
C VAL A 180 4.85 27.92 -3.03
N LEU A 181 4.71 29.23 -3.24
CA LEU A 181 3.74 30.02 -2.47
C LEU A 181 2.33 29.49 -2.77
N PRO A 182 1.50 29.22 -1.74
CA PRO A 182 0.12 28.80 -1.98
C PRO A 182 -0.60 29.86 -2.83
N SER A 183 -1.16 29.47 -3.97
CA SER A 183 -2.09 30.32 -4.71
C SER A 183 -3.40 30.39 -3.93
N ILE A 184 -3.72 31.56 -3.39
CA ILE A 184 -4.98 31.79 -2.66
C ILE A 184 -6.02 32.32 -3.65
N MET A 185 -7.22 31.75 -3.65
CA MET A 185 -8.33 32.28 -4.46
C MET A 185 -8.80 33.63 -3.90
N SER A 186 -9.15 34.56 -4.79
CA SER A 186 -9.78 35.82 -4.40
C SER A 186 -11.22 35.58 -3.90
N ARG A 187 -11.76 36.55 -3.15
CA ARG A 187 -13.13 36.44 -2.63
C ARG A 187 -14.16 36.42 -3.76
N GLU A 188 -13.84 37.07 -4.88
CA GLU A 188 -14.67 37.15 -6.08
C GLU A 188 -14.77 35.79 -6.74
N LEU A 189 -13.64 35.10 -6.94
CA LEU A 189 -13.61 33.73 -7.50
C LEU A 189 -14.36 32.73 -6.61
N ILE A 190 -14.29 32.89 -5.29
CA ILE A 190 -15.02 32.01 -4.36
C ILE A 190 -16.53 32.26 -4.44
N ARG A 191 -16.96 33.51 -4.59
CA ARG A 191 -18.38 33.84 -4.80
C ARG A 191 -18.89 33.27 -6.12
N GLU A 192 -18.09 33.35 -7.18
CA GLU A 192 -18.40 32.76 -8.48
C GLU A 192 -18.48 31.23 -8.38
N LEU A 193 -17.52 30.57 -7.72
CA LEU A 193 -17.54 29.13 -7.47
C LEU A 193 -18.83 28.68 -6.77
N PHE A 194 -19.31 29.45 -5.79
CA PHE A 194 -20.57 29.14 -5.09
C PHE A 194 -21.80 29.18 -5.98
N GLN A 195 -21.77 29.85 -7.13
CA GLN A 195 -22.90 29.88 -8.07
C GLN A 195 -23.00 28.60 -8.90
N TYR A 196 -21.91 27.84 -9.01
CA TYR A 196 -21.87 26.57 -9.76
C TYR A 196 -22.12 25.34 -8.89
N LEU A 197 -22.34 25.52 -7.59
CA LEU A 197 -22.57 24.45 -6.63
C LEU A 197 -23.96 24.55 -6.04
N GLU A 198 -24.60 23.40 -5.82
CA GLU A 198 -25.95 23.32 -5.25
C GLU A 198 -26.00 22.29 -4.12
N GLY A 199 -27.07 22.35 -3.32
CA GLY A 199 -27.38 21.34 -2.30
C GLY A 199 -26.24 21.09 -1.30
N VAL A 200 -25.92 19.80 -1.12
CA VAL A 200 -24.91 19.34 -0.16
C VAL A 200 -23.51 19.79 -0.54
N ASP A 201 -23.17 19.79 -1.83
CA ASP A 201 -21.84 20.19 -2.31
C ASP A 201 -21.55 21.65 -1.99
N LEU A 202 -22.53 22.53 -2.18
CA LEU A 202 -22.43 23.94 -1.78
C LEU A 202 -22.18 24.08 -0.27
N LEU A 203 -22.93 23.33 0.55
CA LEU A 203 -22.79 23.36 2.00
C LEU A 203 -21.41 22.88 2.47
N LEU A 204 -20.89 21.81 1.87
CA LEU A 204 -19.55 21.28 2.13
C LEU A 204 -18.48 22.35 1.84
N VAL A 205 -18.50 22.95 0.65
CA VAL A 205 -17.49 23.94 0.26
C VAL A 205 -17.60 25.20 1.12
N LYS A 206 -18.81 25.63 1.48
CA LYS A 206 -18.99 26.75 2.43
C LYS A 206 -18.46 26.43 3.81
N LEU A 207 -18.62 25.20 4.33
CA LEU A 207 -18.03 24.78 5.60
C LEU A 207 -16.50 24.75 5.53
N MET A 208 -15.92 24.23 4.45
CA MET A 208 -14.48 24.25 4.22
C MET A 208 -13.94 25.68 4.21
N TYR A 209 -14.58 26.57 3.45
CA TYR A 209 -14.15 27.96 3.33
C TYR A 209 -14.39 28.78 4.61
N GLY A 210 -15.60 28.70 5.18
CA GLY A 210 -16.04 29.51 6.30
C GLY A 210 -15.49 29.07 7.65
N CYS A 211 -15.23 27.78 7.83
CA CYS A 211 -14.71 27.20 9.08
C CYS A 211 -13.25 26.73 8.95
N GLY A 212 -12.64 26.84 7.77
CA GLY A 212 -11.26 26.40 7.53
C GLY A 212 -11.06 24.89 7.67
N LEU A 213 -12.11 24.10 7.40
CA LEU A 213 -12.07 22.64 7.52
C LEU A 213 -11.40 22.01 6.30
N ARG A 214 -10.57 20.99 6.54
CA ARG A 214 -10.04 20.17 5.46
C ARG A 214 -11.14 19.28 4.92
N CYS A 215 -11.06 18.95 3.63
CA CYS A 215 -11.96 18.01 2.96
C CYS A 215 -12.27 16.78 3.85
N GLY A 216 -11.27 15.99 4.22
CA GLY A 216 -11.46 14.81 5.07
C GLY A 216 -11.96 15.07 6.51
N GLU A 217 -11.86 16.29 7.02
CA GLU A 217 -12.46 16.67 8.32
C GLU A 217 -13.97 16.90 8.15
N VAL A 218 -14.41 17.55 7.06
CA VAL A 218 -15.83 17.83 6.80
C VAL A 218 -16.63 16.54 6.61
N TYR A 219 -16.12 15.58 5.84
CA TYR A 219 -16.81 14.30 5.60
C TYR A 219 -16.97 13.45 6.87
N LYS A 220 -16.11 13.66 7.87
CA LYS A 220 -16.13 12.91 9.13
C LYS A 220 -16.89 13.63 10.25
N LEU A 221 -17.41 14.83 10.00
CA LEU A 221 -18.19 15.56 11.00
C LEU A 221 -19.41 14.75 11.41
N ARG A 222 -19.58 14.59 12.72
CA ARG A 222 -20.75 14.01 13.34
C ARG A 222 -21.69 15.10 13.83
N LEU A 223 -22.93 14.74 14.10
CA LEU A 223 -23.92 15.68 14.62
C LEU A 223 -23.51 16.28 15.98
N GLY A 224 -22.88 15.48 16.84
CA GLY A 224 -22.36 15.93 18.15
C GLY A 224 -21.18 16.90 18.06
N ASP A 225 -20.53 17.01 16.90
CA ASP A 225 -19.39 17.91 16.69
C ASP A 225 -19.83 19.36 16.44
N VAL A 226 -21.09 19.59 16.07
CA VAL A 226 -21.62 20.92 15.71
C VAL A 226 -22.47 21.50 16.83
N ASP A 227 -21.97 22.54 17.49
CA ASP A 227 -22.74 23.31 18.47
C ASP A 227 -23.32 24.58 17.82
N LEU A 228 -24.57 24.47 17.35
CA LEU A 228 -25.30 25.59 16.75
C LEU A 228 -25.65 26.70 17.75
N ARG A 229 -25.67 26.43 19.06
CA ARG A 229 -25.96 27.45 20.09
C ARG A 229 -24.74 28.33 20.31
N LYS A 230 -23.56 27.72 20.39
CA LYS A 230 -22.28 28.42 20.51
C LYS A 230 -21.72 28.88 19.17
N ALA A 231 -22.33 28.45 18.06
CA ALA A 231 -21.84 28.65 16.70
C ALA A 231 -20.38 28.16 16.57
N MET A 232 -20.16 26.89 16.93
CA MET A 232 -18.86 26.23 16.92
C MET A 232 -18.92 24.87 16.24
N VAL A 233 -17.80 24.46 15.64
CA VAL A 233 -17.57 23.11 15.13
C VAL A 233 -16.32 22.55 15.80
N ARG A 234 -16.47 21.38 16.44
CA ARG A 234 -15.37 20.60 17.01
C ARG A 234 -14.77 19.71 15.93
N VAL A 235 -13.46 19.86 15.71
CA VAL A 235 -12.73 19.03 14.76
C VAL A 235 -12.05 17.91 15.52
N MET A 236 -12.47 16.68 15.23
CA MET A 236 -11.97 15.48 15.87
C MET A 236 -10.76 14.91 15.12
N SER A 237 -9.88 14.23 15.85
CA SER A 237 -8.82 13.40 15.28
C SER A 237 -9.37 12.06 14.80
N ASP A 238 -8.60 11.35 13.98
CA ASP A 238 -8.90 9.96 13.63
C ASP A 238 -8.89 9.02 14.84
N LYS A 239 -8.37 9.48 16.00
CA LYS A 239 -8.35 8.76 17.27
C LYS A 239 -9.49 9.15 18.22
N GLY A 240 -10.42 10.00 17.77
CA GLY A 240 -11.55 10.47 18.58
C GLY A 240 -11.21 11.56 19.60
N GLU A 241 -9.96 12.05 19.63
CA GLU A 241 -9.57 13.20 20.45
C GLU A 241 -9.90 14.52 19.75
N MET A 242 -10.38 15.52 20.50
CA MET A 242 -10.60 16.86 19.96
C MET A 242 -9.27 17.49 19.55
N LYS A 243 -9.12 17.85 18.27
CA LYS A 243 -7.94 18.56 17.76
C LYS A 243 -8.03 20.07 17.95
N ARG A 244 -9.18 20.64 17.58
CA ARG A 244 -9.45 22.08 17.65
C ARG A 244 -10.94 22.36 17.59
N GLU A 245 -11.32 23.57 18.01
CA GLU A 245 -12.66 24.11 17.81
C GLU A 245 -12.56 25.32 16.86
N VAL A 246 -13.52 25.46 15.95
CA VAL A 246 -13.57 26.55 14.97
C VAL A 246 -14.93 27.23 14.99
N PHE A 247 -14.93 28.54 14.78
CA PHE A 247 -16.17 29.33 14.70
C PHE A 247 -16.97 28.96 13.45
N LEU A 248 -18.29 28.82 13.64
CA LEU A 248 -19.26 28.60 12.57
C LEU A 248 -19.90 29.95 12.18
N PRO A 249 -19.73 30.41 10.93
CA PRO A 249 -20.39 31.63 10.46
C PRO A 249 -21.90 31.57 10.60
N LYS A 250 -22.53 32.67 11.05
CA LYS A 250 -23.99 32.74 11.30
C LYS A 250 -24.83 32.36 10.08
N GLY A 251 -24.38 32.71 8.86
CA GLY A 251 -25.05 32.32 7.62
C GLY A 251 -25.11 30.80 7.43
N LEU A 252 -24.04 30.10 7.82
CA LEU A 252 -23.98 28.64 7.77
C LEU A 252 -24.82 27.95 8.83
N CYS A 253 -25.04 28.58 10.00
CA CYS A 253 -25.94 28.03 11.01
C CYS A 253 -27.37 27.82 10.46
N LEU A 254 -27.86 28.73 9.62
CA LEU A 254 -29.20 28.60 9.03
C LEU A 254 -29.25 27.50 7.96
N GLU A 255 -28.21 27.42 7.12
CA GLU A 255 -28.09 26.37 6.11
C GLU A 255 -27.96 24.98 6.74
N LEU A 256 -27.15 24.85 7.80
CA LEU A 256 -27.03 23.62 8.58
C LEU A 256 -28.34 23.22 9.25
N LYS A 257 -29.09 24.16 9.84
CA LYS A 257 -30.42 23.84 10.41
C LYS A 257 -31.36 23.21 9.38
N ARG A 258 -31.34 23.69 8.14
CA ARG A 258 -32.14 23.11 7.04
C ARG A 258 -31.65 21.72 6.68
N HIS A 259 -30.33 21.55 6.56
CA HIS A 259 -29.71 20.25 6.31
C HIS A 259 -30.02 19.22 7.40
N LEU A 260 -30.05 19.63 8.68
CA LEU A 260 -30.36 18.76 9.81
C LEU A 260 -31.79 18.19 9.79
N ILE A 261 -32.74 18.86 9.13
CA ILE A 261 -34.10 18.31 8.96
C ILE A 261 -34.02 17.05 8.10
N PHE A 262 -33.34 17.14 6.96
CA PHE A 262 -33.11 16.00 6.06
C PHE A 262 -32.31 14.88 6.75
N VAL A 263 -31.22 15.22 7.46
CA VAL A 263 -30.42 14.22 8.18
C VAL A 263 -31.23 13.52 9.28
N LYS A 264 -32.17 14.23 9.93
CA LYS A 264 -33.05 13.65 10.95
C LYS A 264 -34.01 12.63 10.36
N GLU A 265 -34.60 12.91 9.20
CA GLU A 265 -35.46 11.96 8.49
C GLU A 265 -34.69 10.68 8.13
N LEU A 266 -33.47 10.85 7.60
CA LEU A 266 -32.62 9.72 7.25
C LEU A 266 -32.21 8.90 8.49
N TYR A 267 -31.81 9.56 9.58
CA TYR A 267 -31.51 8.89 10.85
C TYR A 267 -32.68 8.07 11.38
N LEU A 268 -33.90 8.62 11.36
CA LEU A 268 -35.09 7.90 11.82
C LEU A 268 -35.40 6.68 10.94
N SER A 269 -35.18 6.80 9.63
CA SER A 269 -35.28 5.68 8.69
C SER A 269 -34.24 4.60 9.01
N ASP A 270 -32.97 4.97 9.19
CA ASP A 270 -31.88 4.05 9.54
C ASP A 270 -32.10 3.39 10.90
N GLN A 271 -32.68 4.13 11.86
CA GLN A 271 -33.04 3.62 13.18
C GLN A 271 -34.12 2.55 13.09
N GLY A 272 -35.12 2.74 12.22
CA GLY A 272 -36.16 1.73 11.94
C GLY A 272 -35.60 0.44 11.33
N LEU A 273 -34.45 0.53 10.66
CA LEU A 273 -33.72 -0.61 10.08
C LEU A 273 -32.65 -1.20 11.01
N GLY A 274 -32.41 -0.59 12.18
CA GLY A 274 -31.36 -1.00 13.11
C GLY A 274 -29.93 -0.69 12.64
N LEU A 275 -29.78 0.27 11.71
CA LEU A 275 -28.50 0.64 11.07
C LEU A 275 -27.83 1.88 11.69
N SER A 276 -28.52 2.60 12.59
CA SER A 276 -28.00 3.82 13.23
C SER A 276 -27.58 3.60 14.68
N GLY A 277 -26.45 4.20 15.07
CA GLY A 277 -26.05 4.38 16.47
C GLY A 277 -26.82 5.52 17.16
N GLY A 278 -26.18 6.19 18.11
CA GLY A 278 -26.77 7.38 18.75
C GLY A 278 -26.83 8.59 17.81
N TRP A 279 -27.81 9.47 18.02
CA TRP A 279 -27.98 10.71 17.23
C TRP A 279 -26.70 11.55 17.16
N GLU A 280 -25.97 11.71 18.26
CA GLU A 280 -24.73 12.50 18.29
C GLU A 280 -23.58 11.87 17.50
N GLU A 281 -23.60 10.54 17.33
CA GLU A 281 -22.58 9.79 16.60
C GLU A 281 -22.86 9.69 15.11
N TYR A 282 -24.08 10.03 14.69
CA TYR A 282 -24.50 9.99 13.30
C TYR A 282 -23.75 11.04 12.47
N TYR A 283 -23.43 10.69 11.22
CA TYR A 283 -22.69 11.60 10.35
C TYR A 283 -23.56 12.78 9.94
N LEU A 284 -22.96 13.98 9.89
CA LEU A 284 -23.60 15.16 9.36
C LEU A 284 -23.86 15.02 7.86
N PHE A 285 -23.02 14.28 7.13
CA PHE A 285 -23.17 14.01 5.70
C PHE A 285 -23.16 12.51 5.39
N PRO A 286 -24.25 11.79 5.71
CA PRO A 286 -24.31 10.33 5.67
C PRO A 286 -24.38 9.72 4.25
N SER A 287 -24.83 10.49 3.25
CA SER A 287 -24.97 10.04 1.85
C SER A 287 -23.66 10.00 1.06
N LEU A 288 -22.55 10.48 1.63
CA LEU A 288 -21.25 10.55 0.97
C LEU A 288 -20.43 9.33 1.38
N SER A 289 -20.21 8.41 0.43
CA SER A 289 -19.47 7.19 0.74
C SER A 289 -18.04 7.53 1.21
N LEU A 290 -17.71 7.11 2.43
CA LEU A 290 -16.35 7.23 2.98
C LEU A 290 -15.31 6.43 2.16
N SER A 291 -15.77 5.56 1.25
CA SER A 291 -14.93 4.78 0.32
C SER A 291 -14.32 5.60 -0.82
N ARG A 292 -14.66 6.88 -0.99
CA ARG A 292 -14.07 7.76 -2.01
C ARG A 292 -12.97 8.70 -1.49
N VAL A 293 -12.61 8.62 -0.21
CA VAL A 293 -11.48 9.39 0.34
C VAL A 293 -10.26 8.51 0.48
#